data_AF-A0A5M8SF80-F1
#
_entry.id   AF-A0A5M8SF80-F1
#
_cell.length_a   1.000
_cell.length_b   1.000
_cell.length_c   1.000
_cell.angle_alpha   90.00
_cell.angle_beta   90.00
_cell.angle_gamma   90.00
#
_symmetry.space_group_name_H-M   'P 1'
#
loop_
_entity.id
_entity.type
_entity.pdbx_description
1 polymer ?
#
loop_
_entity_poly.entity_id
_entity_poly.type
_entity_poly.pdbx_seq_one_letter_code
_entity_poly.pdbx_strand_id
1 'polypeptide(L)'
;MPGSPIHPQITMELPMRVSLGLISSAFFLLSAHTHPQQNSSPHKVLTPEQKAYQQRYQTWFARHQQLQSQAKDIFDRETVHEKAGDCTSASTTLDFNQCFGKLSDNAEESLKEFESVIHELLVPPPQPPGVSPPTHGPAGPSLSSTQLIAEFDNVENSWRQYRETACTAAYHQFDGGTGGRSFQAQCDLTLIRNHLRELDIIYGIALHN
;
A
#
# COMPACT_ATOMS: atom_id res chain seq x y z
N MET A 1 2.86 -31.91 43.59
CA MET A 1 1.62 -31.17 43.90
C MET A 1 2.02 -30.05 44.85
N PRO A 2 2.06 -28.79 44.40
CA PRO A 2 0.91 -27.93 44.04
C PRO A 2 1.12 -27.31 42.63
N GLY A 3 0.22 -26.58 41.95
CA GLY A 3 -1.11 -26.06 42.21
C GLY A 3 -1.37 -25.07 41.06
N SER A 4 -2.13 -25.47 40.04
CA SER A 4 -2.34 -24.66 38.83
C SER A 4 -3.28 -23.48 39.11
N PRO A 5 -2.99 -22.26 38.62
CA PRO A 5 -3.93 -21.16 38.71
C PRO A 5 -5.04 -21.31 37.66
N ILE A 6 -6.27 -21.14 38.12
CA ILE A 6 -7.49 -21.13 37.32
C ILE A 6 -7.57 -19.76 36.63
N HIS A 7 -7.53 -19.73 35.30
CA HIS A 7 -7.86 -18.53 34.52
C HIS A 7 -9.38 -18.42 34.34
N PRO A 8 -10.00 -17.25 34.57
CA PRO A 8 -11.40 -17.04 34.28
C PRO A 8 -11.61 -16.90 32.77
N GLN A 9 -12.57 -17.67 32.22
CA GLN A 9 -13.10 -17.41 30.89
C GLN A 9 -13.95 -16.15 30.93
N ILE A 10 -13.56 -15.14 30.16
CA ILE A 10 -14.37 -13.95 29.89
C ILE A 10 -15.12 -14.23 28.59
N THR A 11 -16.39 -14.59 28.69
CA THR A 11 -17.33 -14.60 27.58
C THR A 11 -17.83 -13.18 27.35
N MET A 12 -17.40 -12.56 26.25
CA MET A 12 -17.97 -11.30 25.77
C MET A 12 -19.17 -11.61 24.88
N GLU A 13 -20.37 -11.57 25.46
CA GLU A 13 -21.62 -11.46 24.72
C GLU A 13 -21.82 -10.00 24.29
N LEU A 14 -21.82 -9.72 22.98
CA LEU A 14 -22.19 -8.42 22.44
C LEU A 14 -23.64 -8.46 21.91
N PRO A 15 -24.54 -7.59 22.40
CA PRO A 15 -25.90 -7.51 21.88
C PRO A 15 -25.91 -6.79 20.52
N MET A 16 -26.36 -7.53 19.50
CA MET A 16 -26.75 -7.00 18.20
C MET A 16 -28.14 -6.37 18.32
N ARG A 17 -28.26 -5.05 18.10
CA ARG A 17 -29.47 -4.34 17.63
C ARG A 17 -29.26 -2.82 17.70
N VAL A 18 -29.17 -2.13 16.55
CA VAL A 18 -29.64 -0.75 16.42
C VAL A 18 -30.25 -0.54 15.04
N SER A 19 -31.43 0.06 15.06
CA SER A 19 -32.44 0.20 14.01
C SER A 19 -32.05 1.16 12.88
N LEU A 20 -32.44 0.82 11.64
CA LEU A 20 -32.51 1.77 10.53
C LEU A 20 -33.68 2.74 10.75
N GLY A 21 -33.37 4.00 11.05
CA GLY A 21 -34.29 5.12 10.97
C GLY A 21 -34.15 5.83 9.63
N LEU A 22 -35.15 5.70 8.77
CA LEU A 22 -35.36 6.54 7.58
C LEU A 22 -35.75 7.96 8.04
N ILE A 23 -34.84 8.93 7.91
CA ILE A 23 -35.17 10.35 8.04
C ILE A 23 -35.14 10.97 6.64
N SER A 24 -36.33 11.08 6.06
CA SER A 24 -36.62 11.95 4.93
C SER A 24 -36.64 13.40 5.45
N SER A 25 -35.79 14.26 4.90
CA SER A 25 -35.81 15.71 5.18
C SER A 25 -35.72 16.47 3.87
N ALA A 26 -36.89 16.82 3.35
CA ALA A 26 -37.06 17.82 2.31
C ALA A 26 -36.93 19.21 2.96
N PHE A 27 -35.80 19.88 2.72
CA PHE A 27 -35.67 21.32 2.95
C PHE A 27 -35.48 22.02 1.60
N PHE A 28 -36.59 22.51 1.05
CA PHE A 28 -36.61 23.52 0.01
C PHE A 28 -36.33 24.88 0.66
N LEU A 29 -35.14 25.43 0.45
CA LEU A 29 -34.86 26.85 0.73
C LEU A 29 -34.69 27.58 -0.61
N LEU A 30 -35.71 28.38 -0.96
CA LEU A 30 -35.65 29.36 -2.03
C LEU A 30 -34.58 30.41 -1.69
N SER A 31 -33.45 30.39 -2.41
CA SER A 31 -32.49 31.49 -2.42
C SER A 31 -32.62 32.25 -3.73
N ALA A 32 -33.18 33.46 -3.66
CA ALA A 32 -33.21 34.41 -4.78
C ALA A 32 -31.78 34.83 -5.13
N HIS A 33 -31.21 34.25 -6.18
CA HIS A 33 -29.89 34.61 -6.70
C HIS A 33 -30.00 35.82 -7.62
N THR A 34 -29.64 36.99 -7.11
CA THR A 34 -29.29 38.15 -7.94
C THR A 34 -28.13 37.77 -8.86
N HIS A 35 -28.39 37.65 -10.16
CA HIS A 35 -27.37 37.30 -11.15
C HIS A 35 -26.43 38.51 -11.35
N PRO A 36 -25.13 38.43 -10.99
CA PRO A 36 -24.17 39.42 -11.41
C PRO A 36 -24.01 39.36 -12.93
N GLN A 37 -23.99 40.55 -13.53
CA GLN A 37 -23.87 40.79 -14.96
C GLN A 37 -22.60 40.08 -15.50
N GLN A 38 -22.84 39.06 -16.32
CA GLN A 38 -21.83 38.18 -16.89
C GLN A 38 -20.97 38.96 -17.91
N ASN A 39 -19.89 39.57 -17.43
CA ASN A 39 -18.82 40.07 -18.28
C ASN A 39 -18.19 38.86 -18.99
N SER A 40 -18.47 38.71 -20.29
CA SER A 40 -17.89 37.67 -21.13
C SER A 40 -16.38 37.86 -21.19
N SER A 41 -15.66 37.07 -20.39
CA SER A 41 -14.20 37.03 -20.44
C SER A 41 -13.75 36.54 -21.83
N PRO A 42 -12.74 37.17 -22.46
CA PRO A 42 -12.29 36.78 -23.79
C PRO A 42 -11.91 35.30 -23.86
N HIS A 43 -12.39 34.60 -24.89
CA HIS A 43 -12.09 33.18 -25.12
C HIS A 43 -10.57 32.97 -25.28
N LYS A 44 -9.94 32.37 -24.28
CA LYS A 44 -8.51 32.04 -24.31
C LYS A 44 -8.29 30.82 -25.21
N VAL A 45 -7.78 31.05 -26.41
CA VAL A 45 -7.35 29.98 -27.33
C VAL A 45 -6.06 29.36 -26.79
N LEU A 46 -6.05 28.05 -26.58
CA LEU A 46 -4.86 27.31 -26.13
C LEU A 46 -3.78 27.27 -27.22
N THR A 47 -2.52 27.54 -26.85
CA THR A 47 -1.37 27.38 -27.74
C THR A 47 -1.14 25.89 -28.06
N PRO A 48 -0.43 25.55 -29.16
CA PRO A 48 -0.07 24.16 -29.46
C PRO A 48 0.66 23.45 -28.31
N GLU A 49 1.55 24.14 -27.61
CA GLU A 49 2.30 23.61 -26.47
C GLU A 49 1.39 23.30 -25.27
N GLN A 50 0.40 24.16 -25.03
CA GLN A 50 -0.61 23.95 -23.97
C GLN A 50 -1.49 22.74 -24.27
N LYS A 51 -1.89 22.54 -25.54
CA LYS A 51 -2.63 21.36 -25.96
C LYS A 51 -1.81 20.08 -25.77
N ALA A 52 -0.53 20.10 -26.17
CA ALA A 52 0.38 18.97 -25.99
C ALA A 52 0.60 18.65 -24.50
N TYR A 53 0.75 19.67 -23.65
CA TYR A 53 0.82 19.48 -22.20
C TYR A 53 -0.44 18.82 -21.65
N GLN A 54 -1.64 19.32 -22.01
CA GLN A 54 -2.91 18.78 -21.55
C GLN A 54 -3.06 17.29 -21.91
N GLN A 55 -2.68 16.91 -23.13
CA GLN A 55 -2.70 15.51 -23.55
C GLN A 55 -1.73 14.65 -22.74
N ARG A 56 -0.48 15.09 -22.54
CA ARG A 56 0.50 14.36 -21.72
C ARG A 56 0.03 14.20 -20.28
N TYR A 57 -0.56 15.26 -19.71
CA TYR A 57 -1.08 15.23 -18.35
C TYR A 57 -2.23 14.24 -18.20
N GLN A 58 -3.16 14.19 -19.18
CA GLN A 58 -4.25 13.20 -19.19
C GLN A 58 -3.72 11.76 -19.26
N THR A 59 -2.74 11.50 -20.11
CA THR A 59 -2.10 10.17 -20.20
C THR A 59 -1.41 9.79 -18.89
N TRP A 60 -0.65 10.71 -18.30
CA TRP A 60 0.02 10.51 -17.02
C TRP A 60 -1.00 10.21 -15.90
N PHE A 61 -2.07 11.00 -15.81
CA PHE A 61 -3.09 10.82 -14.79
C PHE A 61 -3.82 9.46 -14.93
N ALA A 62 -4.18 9.07 -16.15
CA ALA A 62 -4.79 7.76 -16.41
C ALA A 62 -3.85 6.61 -16.02
N ARG A 63 -2.54 6.73 -16.30
CA ARG A 63 -1.54 5.73 -15.87
C ARG A 63 -1.44 5.67 -14.34
N HIS A 64 -1.42 6.82 -13.66
CA HIS A 64 -1.42 6.87 -12.21
C HIS A 64 -2.62 6.17 -11.59
N GLN A 65 -3.83 6.43 -12.08
CA GLN A 65 -5.04 5.75 -11.58
C GLN A 65 -4.99 4.24 -11.80
N GLN A 66 -4.48 3.79 -12.95
CA GLN A 66 -4.28 2.36 -13.21
C GLN A 66 -3.29 1.74 -12.22
N LEU A 67 -2.16 2.41 -11.96
CA LEU A 67 -1.15 1.96 -11.01
C LEU A 67 -1.71 1.87 -9.58
N GLN A 68 -2.48 2.87 -9.16
CA GLN A 68 -3.15 2.85 -7.85
C GLN A 68 -4.12 1.67 -7.69
N SER A 69 -4.93 1.41 -8.72
CA SER A 69 -5.79 0.23 -8.74
C SER A 69 -4.99 -1.07 -8.67
N GLN A 70 -3.87 -1.15 -9.41
CA GLN A 70 -3.00 -2.31 -9.41
C GLN A 70 -2.37 -2.55 -8.03
N ALA A 71 -1.84 -1.51 -7.38
CA ALA A 71 -1.32 -1.61 -6.02
C ALA A 71 -2.38 -2.11 -5.04
N LYS A 72 -3.60 -1.56 -5.12
CA LYS A 72 -4.73 -2.00 -4.29
C LYS A 72 -5.03 -3.48 -4.48
N ASP A 73 -5.09 -3.95 -5.72
CA ASP A 73 -5.38 -5.35 -6.02
C ASP A 73 -4.30 -6.30 -5.46
N ILE A 74 -3.02 -5.91 -5.56
CA ILE A 74 -1.89 -6.66 -4.99
C ILE A 74 -2.00 -6.73 -3.46
N PHE A 75 -2.24 -5.59 -2.81
CA PHE A 75 -2.36 -5.50 -1.36
C PHE A 75 -3.56 -6.29 -0.82
N ASP A 76 -4.73 -6.16 -1.46
CA ASP A 76 -5.94 -6.87 -1.07
C ASP A 76 -5.77 -8.39 -1.23
N ARG A 77 -5.08 -8.84 -2.30
CA ARG A 77 -4.76 -10.25 -2.52
C ARG A 77 -3.96 -10.84 -1.36
N GLU A 78 -2.87 -10.19 -0.95
CA GLU A 78 -2.06 -10.65 0.19
C GLU A 78 -2.83 -10.62 1.52
N THR A 79 -3.64 -9.57 1.73
CA THR A 79 -4.50 -9.45 2.91
C THR A 79 -5.54 -10.56 2.98
N VAL A 80 -6.12 -10.95 1.84
CA VAL A 80 -7.06 -12.08 1.76
C VAL A 80 -6.35 -13.40 2.05
N HIS A 81 -5.15 -13.60 1.49
CA HIS A 81 -4.36 -14.80 1.76
C HIS A 81 -4.02 -14.95 3.25
N GLU A 82 -3.55 -13.90 3.89
CA GLU A 82 -3.25 -13.92 5.33
C GLU A 82 -4.50 -14.22 6.17
N LYS A 83 -5.64 -13.58 5.87
CA LYS A 83 -6.90 -13.80 6.60
C LYS A 83 -7.43 -15.22 6.48
N ALA A 84 -7.16 -15.91 5.36
CA ALA A 84 -7.56 -17.30 5.17
C ALA A 84 -6.78 -18.27 6.09
N GLY A 85 -5.68 -17.80 6.69
CA GLY A 85 -4.77 -18.60 7.49
C GLY A 85 -3.74 -19.34 6.63
N ASP A 86 -2.51 -19.45 7.14
CA ASP A 86 -1.42 -20.10 6.43
C ASP A 86 -1.38 -21.59 6.76
N CYS A 87 -1.20 -22.43 5.73
CA CYS A 87 -0.86 -23.85 5.86
C CYS A 87 -1.76 -24.66 6.80
N THR A 88 -3.05 -24.33 6.89
CA THR A 88 -4.01 -24.96 7.81
C THR A 88 -4.25 -26.46 7.56
N SER A 89 -3.92 -26.95 6.37
CA SER A 89 -4.01 -28.35 5.98
C SER A 89 -2.69 -29.14 6.13
N ALA A 90 -1.58 -28.48 6.49
CA ALA A 90 -0.28 -29.15 6.63
C ALA A 90 -0.29 -30.06 7.86
N SER A 91 0.08 -31.34 7.65
CA SER A 91 0.00 -32.38 8.69
C SER A 91 1.37 -32.94 9.08
N THR A 92 2.38 -32.70 8.25
CA THR A 92 3.77 -33.14 8.46
C THR A 92 4.72 -31.97 8.33
N THR A 93 5.92 -32.08 8.90
CA THR A 93 6.98 -31.07 8.72
C THR A 93 7.33 -30.85 7.24
N LEU A 94 7.22 -31.88 6.40
CA LEU A 94 7.42 -31.75 4.96
C LEU A 94 6.32 -30.88 4.33
N ASP A 95 5.05 -31.14 4.67
CA ASP A 95 3.91 -30.33 4.19
C ASP A 95 4.06 -28.87 4.62
N PHE A 96 4.48 -28.63 5.87
CA PHE A 96 4.74 -27.29 6.39
C PHE A 96 5.84 -26.58 5.60
N ASN A 97 6.98 -27.24 5.38
CA ASN A 97 8.09 -26.69 4.61
C ASN A 97 7.68 -26.33 3.18
N GLN A 98 6.94 -27.22 2.52
CA GLN A 98 6.47 -27.00 1.15
C GLN A 98 5.46 -25.87 1.07
N CYS A 99 4.50 -25.84 2.00
CA CYS A 99 3.46 -24.83 2.03
C CYS A 99 4.03 -23.44 2.34
N PHE A 100 4.80 -23.27 3.41
CA PHE A 100 5.37 -21.97 3.76
C PHE A 100 6.39 -21.49 2.73
N GLY A 101 7.19 -22.39 2.15
CA GLY A 101 8.07 -22.04 1.04
C GLY A 101 7.29 -21.42 -0.12
N LYS A 102 6.22 -22.08 -0.57
CA LYS A 102 5.37 -21.56 -1.65
C LYS A 102 4.68 -20.24 -1.29
N LEU A 103 4.16 -20.11 -0.06
CA LEU A 103 3.52 -18.86 0.37
C LEU A 103 4.54 -17.70 0.42
N SER A 104 5.76 -17.95 0.89
CA SER A 104 6.82 -16.96 0.90
C SER A 104 7.24 -16.56 -0.52
N ASP A 105 7.38 -17.52 -1.44
CA ASP A 105 7.71 -17.22 -2.85
C ASP A 105 6.62 -16.37 -3.51
N ASN A 106 5.35 -16.71 -3.30
CA ASN A 106 4.22 -15.92 -3.81
C ASN A 106 4.18 -14.50 -3.23
N ALA A 107 4.41 -14.36 -1.92
CA ALA A 107 4.42 -13.06 -1.26
C ALA A 107 5.59 -12.20 -1.75
N GLU A 108 6.76 -12.80 -2.00
CA GLU A 108 7.92 -12.13 -2.59
C GLU A 108 7.61 -11.61 -4.01
N GLU A 109 6.88 -12.38 -4.82
CA GLU A 109 6.41 -11.94 -6.14
C GLU A 109 5.44 -10.76 -6.01
N SER A 110 4.42 -10.87 -5.15
CA SER A 110 3.49 -9.78 -4.85
C SER A 110 4.21 -8.51 -4.37
N LEU A 111 5.23 -8.65 -3.52
CA LEU A 111 6.03 -7.51 -3.05
C LEU A 111 6.78 -6.85 -4.20
N LYS A 112 7.43 -7.61 -5.08
CA LYS A 112 8.13 -7.05 -6.26
C LYS A 112 7.19 -6.32 -7.19
N GLU A 113 5.98 -6.86 -7.43
CA GLU A 113 4.96 -6.16 -8.20
C GLU A 113 4.56 -4.83 -7.55
N PHE A 114 4.39 -4.82 -6.21
CA PHE A 114 4.02 -3.63 -5.46
C PHE A 114 5.15 -2.58 -5.46
N GLU A 115 6.40 -2.99 -5.23
CA GLU A 115 7.60 -2.14 -5.33
C GLU A 115 7.71 -1.50 -6.73
N SER A 116 7.44 -2.27 -7.80
CA SER A 116 7.45 -1.76 -9.16
C SER A 116 6.36 -0.70 -9.39
N VAL A 117 5.17 -0.88 -8.81
CA VAL A 117 4.10 0.12 -8.88
C VAL A 117 4.50 1.41 -8.17
N ILE A 118 5.07 1.32 -6.97
CA ILE A 118 5.58 2.49 -6.24
C ILE A 118 6.63 3.22 -7.06
N HIS A 119 7.59 2.50 -7.64
CA HIS A 119 8.64 3.09 -8.48
C HIS A 119 8.04 3.88 -9.66
N GLU A 120 7.00 3.37 -10.31
CA GLU A 120 6.30 4.12 -11.37
C GLU A 120 5.49 5.32 -10.83
N LEU A 121 4.88 5.20 -9.66
CA LEU A 121 4.15 6.31 -9.02
C LEU A 121 5.06 7.45 -8.56
N LEU A 122 6.36 7.20 -8.38
CA LEU A 122 7.36 8.23 -8.05
C LEU A 122 7.80 9.06 -9.28
N VAL A 123 7.28 8.76 -10.47
CA VAL A 123 7.51 9.56 -11.68
C VAL A 123 6.68 10.85 -11.61
N PRO A 124 7.29 12.05 -11.76
CA PRO A 124 6.61 13.30 -11.54
C PRO A 124 5.62 13.60 -12.68
N PRO A 125 4.57 14.37 -12.42
CA PRO A 125 3.68 14.83 -13.47
C PRO A 125 4.44 15.66 -14.52
N PRO A 126 3.99 15.65 -15.78
CA PRO A 126 4.50 16.56 -16.80
C PRO A 126 4.47 18.00 -16.29
N GLN A 127 5.50 18.79 -16.60
CA GLN A 127 5.56 20.19 -16.21
C GLN A 127 4.86 21.09 -17.23
N PRO A 128 4.09 22.10 -16.78
CA PRO A 128 3.51 23.08 -17.69
C PRO A 128 4.60 23.92 -18.36
N PRO A 129 4.41 24.39 -19.61
CA PRO A 129 5.41 25.17 -20.31
C PRO A 129 5.72 26.46 -19.55
N GLY A 130 7.02 26.73 -19.34
CA GLY A 130 7.49 27.98 -18.72
C GLY A 130 7.42 28.04 -17.19
N VAL A 131 7.08 26.92 -16.51
CA VAL A 131 7.09 26.85 -15.05
C VAL A 131 8.32 26.08 -14.58
N SER A 132 9.12 26.68 -13.72
CA SER A 132 10.22 25.99 -13.03
C SER A 132 9.68 25.22 -11.82
N PRO A 133 10.23 24.04 -11.49
CA PRO A 133 9.82 23.29 -10.31
C PRO A 133 9.98 24.13 -9.03
N PRO A 134 9.05 24.02 -8.06
CA PRO A 134 9.20 24.67 -6.78
C PRO A 134 10.45 24.16 -6.07
N THR A 135 11.27 25.08 -5.57
CA THR A 135 12.67 24.79 -5.23
C THR A 135 12.87 24.45 -3.75
N HIS A 136 12.01 24.92 -2.83
CA HIS A 136 12.23 24.77 -1.39
C HIS A 136 10.93 24.68 -0.57
N GLY A 137 10.86 23.72 0.35
CA GLY A 137 9.88 23.65 1.42
C GLY A 137 10.51 23.93 2.80
N PRO A 138 9.72 23.98 3.88
CA PRO A 138 10.23 24.20 5.24
C PRO A 138 11.16 23.08 5.73
N ALA A 139 11.09 21.89 5.10
CA ALA A 139 11.97 20.75 5.37
C ALA A 139 13.25 20.73 4.52
N GLY A 140 13.52 21.78 3.74
CA GLY A 140 14.67 21.86 2.83
C GLY A 140 14.29 21.71 1.35
N PRO A 141 15.28 21.50 0.47
CA PRO A 141 15.04 21.24 -0.94
C PRO A 141 14.21 19.98 -1.14
N SER A 142 13.19 20.04 -1.99
CA SER A 142 12.46 18.85 -2.41
C SER A 142 13.40 17.95 -3.21
N LEU A 143 13.36 16.65 -2.93
CA LEU A 143 14.10 15.66 -3.72
C LEU A 143 13.58 15.64 -5.16
N SER A 144 14.48 15.53 -6.12
CA SER A 144 14.10 15.20 -7.50
C SER A 144 13.54 13.77 -7.55
N SER A 145 12.76 13.45 -8.57
CA SER A 145 12.23 12.08 -8.74
C SER A 145 13.34 11.03 -8.78
N THR A 146 14.47 11.32 -9.43
CA THR A 146 15.64 10.42 -9.42
C THR A 146 16.19 10.21 -8.02
N GLN A 147 16.23 11.25 -7.19
CA GLN A 147 16.64 11.11 -5.79
C GLN A 147 15.62 10.33 -4.97
N LEU A 148 14.32 10.56 -5.16
CA LEU A 148 13.26 9.79 -4.47
C LEU A 148 13.32 8.30 -4.80
N ILE A 149 13.50 7.95 -6.07
CA ILE A 149 13.69 6.58 -6.53
C ILE A 149 14.94 5.96 -5.89
N ALA A 150 16.06 6.68 -5.89
CA ALA A 150 17.30 6.18 -5.28
C ALA A 150 17.17 5.96 -3.76
N GLU A 151 16.45 6.84 -3.06
CA GLU A 151 16.17 6.65 -1.63
C GLU A 151 15.26 5.44 -1.40
N PHE A 152 14.23 5.25 -2.22
CA PHE A 152 13.38 4.05 -2.19
C PHE A 152 14.21 2.78 -2.39
N ASP A 153 15.02 2.71 -3.45
CA ASP A 153 15.87 1.54 -3.74
C ASP A 153 16.83 1.23 -2.59
N ASN A 154 17.38 2.25 -1.94
CA ASN A 154 18.27 2.10 -0.80
C ASN A 154 17.56 1.55 0.44
N VAL A 155 16.34 2.03 0.73
CA VAL A 155 15.50 1.52 1.81
C VAL A 155 15.13 0.06 1.55
N GLU A 156 14.69 -0.27 0.34
CA GLU A 156 14.32 -1.64 -0.03
C GLU A 156 15.50 -2.60 0.04
N ASN A 157 16.69 -2.16 -0.38
CA ASN A 157 17.91 -2.95 -0.22
C ASN A 157 18.26 -3.19 1.27
N SER A 158 18.14 -2.16 2.11
CA SER A 158 18.39 -2.27 3.55
C SER A 158 17.38 -3.22 4.22
N TRP A 159 16.11 -3.12 3.84
CA TRP A 159 15.07 -4.01 4.34
C TRP A 159 15.31 -5.46 3.93
N ARG A 160 15.72 -5.74 2.68
CA ARG A 160 16.06 -7.10 2.23
C ARG A 160 17.18 -7.72 3.06
N GLN A 161 18.23 -6.94 3.39
CA GLN A 161 19.32 -7.40 4.26
C GLN A 161 18.84 -7.69 5.69
N TYR A 162 17.96 -6.83 6.23
CA TYR A 162 17.34 -7.06 7.53
C TYR A 162 16.52 -8.36 7.52
N ARG A 163 15.65 -8.55 6.53
CA ARG A 163 14.84 -9.77 6.38
C ARG A 163 15.71 -11.02 6.35
N GLU A 164 16.72 -11.04 5.48
CA GLU A 164 17.65 -12.17 5.35
C GLU A 164 18.32 -12.52 6.68
N THR A 165 18.83 -11.51 7.39
CA THR A 165 19.50 -11.70 8.68
C THR A 165 18.52 -12.20 9.75
N ALA A 166 17.34 -11.59 9.84
CA ALA A 166 16.31 -11.96 10.81
C ALA A 166 15.80 -13.39 10.60
N CYS A 167 15.53 -13.78 9.35
CA CYS A 167 14.99 -15.11 9.05
C CYS A 167 16.05 -16.20 9.05
N THR A 168 17.32 -15.85 8.81
CA THR A 168 18.45 -16.75 9.12
C THR A 168 18.56 -17.02 10.62
N ALA A 169 18.33 -16.02 11.48
CA ALA A 169 18.30 -16.24 12.92
C ALA A 169 17.15 -17.17 13.33
N ALA A 170 15.97 -17.03 12.71
CA ALA A 170 14.84 -17.94 12.90
C ALA A 170 15.17 -19.39 12.49
N TYR A 171 15.89 -19.58 11.38
CA TYR A 171 16.40 -20.90 10.97
C TYR A 171 17.30 -21.53 12.06
N HIS A 172 18.24 -20.75 12.59
CA HIS A 172 19.21 -21.23 13.58
C HIS A 172 18.62 -21.47 14.98
N GLN A 173 17.47 -20.88 15.32
CA GLN A 173 16.77 -21.19 16.57
C GLN A 173 16.42 -22.68 16.71
N PHE A 174 16.37 -23.41 15.59
CA PHE A 174 16.08 -24.84 15.54
C PHE A 174 17.30 -25.69 15.16
N ASP A 175 18.52 -25.17 15.39
CA ASP A 175 19.80 -25.82 15.07
C ASP A 175 19.89 -26.31 13.61
N GLY A 176 19.16 -25.65 12.71
CA GLY A 176 19.08 -26.03 11.30
C GLY A 176 18.39 -27.37 10.99
N GLY A 177 17.64 -27.93 11.95
CA GLY A 177 16.85 -29.14 11.77
C GLY A 177 15.74 -29.02 10.71
N THR A 178 14.98 -30.10 10.49
CA THR A 178 13.93 -30.13 9.45
C THR A 178 12.82 -29.11 9.65
N GLY A 179 12.59 -28.64 10.89
CA GLY A 179 11.69 -27.54 11.20
C GLY A 179 12.29 -26.14 10.97
N GLY A 180 13.61 -25.99 10.97
CA GLY A 180 14.26 -24.67 10.79
C GLY A 180 13.85 -23.99 9.49
N ARG A 181 13.70 -24.76 8.40
CA ARG A 181 13.26 -24.23 7.10
C ARG A 181 11.84 -23.67 7.13
N SER A 182 10.90 -24.33 7.79
CA SER A 182 9.52 -23.82 7.90
C SER A 182 9.47 -22.54 8.73
N PHE A 183 10.29 -22.43 9.79
CA PHE A 183 10.35 -21.22 10.60
C PHE A 183 11.03 -20.06 9.87
N GLN A 184 12.06 -20.33 9.06
CA GLN A 184 12.65 -19.34 8.16
C GLN A 184 11.62 -18.82 7.15
N ALA A 185 10.94 -19.72 6.42
CA ALA A 185 9.95 -19.34 5.43
C ALA A 185 8.72 -18.63 6.05
N GLN A 186 8.32 -19.02 7.27
CA GLN A 186 7.29 -18.31 8.03
C GLN A 186 7.75 -16.90 8.43
N CYS A 187 9.00 -16.74 8.85
CA CYS A 187 9.60 -15.43 9.11
C CYS A 187 9.59 -14.57 7.84
N ASP A 188 10.05 -15.12 6.71
CA ASP A 188 10.10 -14.41 5.42
C ASP A 188 8.69 -13.92 5.03
N LEU A 189 7.70 -14.81 5.04
CA LEU A 189 6.31 -14.49 4.73
C LEU A 189 5.75 -13.39 5.65
N THR A 190 6.02 -13.47 6.95
CA THR A 190 5.55 -12.49 7.93
C THR A 190 6.18 -11.12 7.68
N LEU A 191 7.49 -11.07 7.48
CA LEU A 191 8.19 -9.81 7.23
C LEU A 191 7.78 -9.18 5.90
N ILE A 192 7.60 -9.98 4.84
CA ILE A 192 7.10 -9.49 3.55
C ILE A 192 5.72 -8.84 3.71
N ARG A 193 4.77 -9.51 4.36
CA ARG A 193 3.42 -8.96 4.56
C ARG A 193 3.42 -7.71 5.43
N ASN A 194 4.27 -7.64 6.44
CA ASN A 194 4.43 -6.43 7.25
C ASN A 194 4.99 -5.27 6.41
N HIS A 195 6.02 -5.54 5.61
CA HIS A 195 6.63 -4.55 4.74
C HIS A 195 5.65 -4.00 3.70
N LEU A 196 4.80 -4.83 3.10
CA LEU A 196 3.71 -4.36 2.22
C LEU A 196 2.81 -3.33 2.92
N ARG A 197 2.48 -3.52 4.20
CA ARG A 197 1.69 -2.54 4.98
C ARG A 197 2.48 -1.28 5.31
N GLU A 198 3.77 -1.42 5.59
CA GLU A 198 4.65 -0.27 5.83
C GLU A 198 4.75 0.59 4.57
N LEU A 199 4.96 -0.03 3.41
CA LEU A 199 4.97 0.66 2.11
C LEU A 199 3.62 1.32 1.80
N ASP A 200 2.50 0.65 2.06
CA ASP A 200 1.16 1.23 1.91
C ASP A 200 0.97 2.50 2.78
N ILE A 201 1.51 2.50 4.00
CA ILE A 201 1.45 3.66 4.90
C ILE A 201 2.37 4.78 4.41
N ILE A 202 3.64 4.47 4.11
CA ILE A 202 4.65 5.46 3.71
C ILE A 202 4.27 6.15 2.41
N TYR A 203 3.80 5.38 1.43
CA TYR A 203 3.43 5.85 0.10
C TYR A 203 1.93 6.08 -0.06
N GLY A 204 1.16 6.05 1.03
CA GLY A 204 -0.30 6.11 0.99
C GLY A 204 -0.86 7.35 0.29
N ILE A 205 -0.14 8.48 0.31
CA ILE A 205 -0.55 9.67 -0.45
C ILE A 205 -0.53 9.39 -1.96
N ALA A 206 0.52 8.74 -2.46
CA ALA A 206 0.67 8.41 -3.88
C ALA A 206 -0.21 7.21 -4.30
N LEU A 207 -0.47 6.30 -3.37
CA LEU A 207 -1.25 5.08 -3.61
C LEU A 207 -2.76 5.30 -3.59
N HIS A 208 -3.26 6.26 -2.79
CA HIS A 208 -4.69 6.37 -2.50
C HIS A 208 -5.34 7.69 -2.94
N ASN A 209 -4.60 8.67 -3.49
CA ASN A 209 -5.13 9.98 -3.94
C ASN A 209 -4.82 10.29 -5.40
#